data_AF-A0A222WIF3-F1
#
_entry.id   AF-A0A222WIF3-F1
#
_cell.length_a   1.000
_cell.length_b   1.000
_cell.length_c   1.000
_cell.angle_alpha   90.00
_cell.angle_beta   90.00
_cell.angle_gamma   90.00
#
_symmetry.space_group_name_H-M   'P 1'
#
loop_
_entity.id
_entity.type
_entity.pdbx_description
1 polymer ?
#
loop_
_entity_poly.entity_id
_entity_poly.type
_entity_poly.pdbx_seq_one_letter_code
_entity_poly.pdbx_strand_id
1 'polypeptide(L)'
;MTKKTIRLLMPQWQGGYNPNYSFGAELLAWLAPDNDQPLIHVPVQAYDGTPLENENGMNGRKQLLEQLEAAQHIIDAHKPDRIVMFGGDCLVEQAPFAYLNERYGGELGLIWIDAHSDLVRYVGYDNGHTLPLGNLLGEGDEEFAKHVKIPLKPENVFIAGLATPTEQEIEVISEAFQRLGIAPAEPDTEVIQRLGIRTAGTQELTNSTESIKEWIKESGIKHLAIHLDLDVLDPKAFRSLLFANPEAPYHYSPAGTMQMPQLLNLIKELSEETDVVGLGITEHMPWDSINLKKLLGEIPILNK
;
A
#
# COMPACT_ATOMS: atom_id res chain seq x y z
N MET A 1 6.61 24.38 -18.36
CA MET A 1 5.38 23.66 -18.72
C MET A 1 4.69 23.25 -17.42
N THR A 2 3.37 23.31 -17.35
CA THR A 2 2.60 22.86 -16.18
C THR A 2 2.71 21.33 -16.06
N LYS A 3 3.10 20.82 -14.88
CA LYS A 3 3.19 19.37 -14.64
C LYS A 3 1.78 18.76 -14.68
N LYS A 4 1.59 17.69 -15.45
CA LYS A 4 0.32 16.95 -15.55
C LYS A 4 0.18 15.98 -14.39
N THR A 5 -0.74 16.24 -13.48
CA THR A 5 -1.14 15.28 -12.44
C THR A 5 -2.44 14.59 -12.84
N ILE A 6 -2.51 13.27 -12.65
CA ILE A 6 -3.77 12.53 -12.67
C ILE A 6 -4.06 11.94 -11.29
N ARG A 7 -5.34 11.73 -10.99
CA ARG A 7 -5.81 10.97 -9.84
C ARG A 7 -6.37 9.65 -10.33
N LEU A 8 -5.97 8.55 -9.72
CA LEU A 8 -6.48 7.21 -10.00
C LEU A 8 -7.32 6.76 -8.81
N LEU A 9 -8.51 6.23 -9.08
CA LEU A 9 -9.29 5.46 -8.11
C LEU A 9 -9.25 4.01 -8.54
N MET A 10 -8.62 3.16 -7.73
CA MET A 10 -8.47 1.74 -7.98
C MET A 10 -9.02 0.96 -6.79
N PRO A 11 -10.33 0.65 -6.77
CA PRO A 11 -10.99 0.01 -5.63
C PRO A 11 -10.71 -1.51 -5.56
N GLN A 12 -9.45 -1.90 -5.77
CA GLN A 12 -8.96 -3.28 -5.71
C GLN A 12 -9.14 -3.83 -4.30
N TRP A 13 -9.66 -5.04 -4.20
CA TRP A 13 -9.91 -5.69 -2.92
C TRP A 13 -9.34 -7.11 -2.85
N GLN A 14 -8.90 -7.62 -4.00
CA GLN A 14 -8.44 -8.98 -4.18
C GLN A 14 -7.06 -9.20 -3.57
N GLY A 15 -6.20 -8.19 -3.57
CA GLY A 15 -4.82 -8.30 -3.07
C GLY A 15 -4.80 -8.55 -1.57
N GLY A 16 -5.68 -7.91 -0.82
CA GLY A 16 -5.89 -8.19 0.61
C GLY A 16 -7.01 -9.19 0.92
N TYR A 17 -7.62 -9.80 -0.10
CA TYR A 17 -8.77 -10.72 0.00
C TYR A 17 -9.89 -10.19 0.92
N ASN A 18 -10.25 -8.92 0.78
CA ASN A 18 -11.29 -8.31 1.60
C ASN A 18 -12.12 -7.29 0.80
N PRO A 19 -13.35 -7.64 0.37
CA PRO A 19 -14.21 -6.78 -0.45
C PRO A 19 -14.44 -5.36 0.07
N ASN A 20 -14.23 -5.13 1.38
CA ASN A 20 -14.45 -3.83 1.99
C ASN A 20 -13.43 -2.76 1.56
N TYR A 21 -12.24 -3.15 1.07
CA TYR A 21 -11.25 -2.21 0.52
C TYR A 21 -11.82 -1.38 -0.64
N SER A 22 -12.71 -1.97 -1.45
CA SER A 22 -13.35 -1.27 -2.56
C SER A 22 -14.08 -0.01 -2.11
N PHE A 23 -14.86 -0.10 -1.02
CA PHE A 23 -15.55 1.06 -0.47
C PHE A 23 -14.60 2.01 0.28
N GLY A 24 -13.54 1.48 0.88
CA GLY A 24 -12.45 2.27 1.47
C GLY A 24 -11.83 3.23 0.46
N ALA A 25 -11.49 2.72 -0.73
CA ALA A 25 -10.93 3.49 -1.83
C ALA A 25 -11.89 4.57 -2.35
N GLU A 26 -13.17 4.22 -2.54
CA GLU A 26 -14.22 5.18 -2.91
C GLU A 26 -14.34 6.32 -1.89
N LEU A 27 -14.28 5.97 -0.59
CA LEU A 27 -14.37 6.96 0.48
C LEU A 27 -13.13 7.85 0.55
N LEU A 28 -11.93 7.32 0.30
CA LEU A 28 -10.71 8.12 0.18
C LEU A 28 -10.83 9.15 -0.94
N ALA A 29 -11.28 8.73 -2.13
CA ALA A 29 -11.47 9.62 -3.26
C ALA A 29 -12.52 10.71 -2.97
N TRP A 30 -13.59 10.37 -2.24
CA TRP A 30 -14.63 11.33 -1.84
C TRP A 30 -14.15 12.33 -0.76
N LEU A 31 -13.31 11.89 0.18
CA LEU A 31 -12.73 12.75 1.23
C LEU A 31 -11.64 13.69 0.70
N ALA A 32 -11.00 13.32 -0.41
CA ALA A 32 -9.91 14.09 -0.98
C ALA A 32 -10.38 15.49 -1.44
N PRO A 33 -9.54 16.53 -1.31
CA PRO A 33 -9.91 17.87 -1.75
C PRO A 33 -10.24 17.92 -3.25
N ASP A 34 -11.32 18.60 -3.62
CA ASP A 34 -11.66 18.88 -5.01
C ASP A 34 -10.59 19.77 -5.68
N ASN A 35 -10.24 19.42 -6.92
CA ASN A 35 -9.42 20.26 -7.80
C ASN A 35 -9.63 19.88 -9.29
N ASP A 36 -8.92 20.56 -10.19
CA ASP A 36 -9.04 20.35 -11.64
C ASP A 36 -8.26 19.12 -12.18
N GLN A 37 -7.69 18.28 -11.31
CA GLN A 37 -6.98 17.08 -11.75
C GLN A 37 -8.00 16.00 -12.15
N PRO A 38 -7.84 15.34 -13.31
CA PRO A 38 -8.77 14.30 -13.72
C PRO A 38 -8.71 13.11 -12.76
N LEU A 39 -9.87 12.68 -12.28
CA LEU A 39 -10.07 11.42 -11.55
C LEU A 39 -10.47 10.31 -12.52
N ILE A 40 -9.59 9.34 -12.69
CA ILE A 40 -9.78 8.21 -13.61
C ILE A 40 -10.00 6.94 -12.80
N HIS A 41 -11.02 6.18 -13.17
CA HIS A 41 -11.36 4.94 -12.49
C HIS A 41 -10.66 3.77 -13.18
N VAL A 42 -9.88 3.01 -12.42
CA VAL A 42 -9.33 1.73 -12.88
C VAL A 42 -10.43 0.68 -12.72
N PRO A 43 -10.76 -0.09 -13.76
CA PRO A 43 -11.81 -1.09 -13.66
C PRO A 43 -11.38 -2.21 -12.70
N VAL A 44 -12.23 -2.48 -11.70
CA VAL A 44 -12.08 -3.57 -10.75
C VAL A 44 -13.39 -4.34 -10.71
N GLN A 45 -13.31 -5.67 -10.74
CA GLN A 45 -14.50 -6.51 -10.60
C GLN A 45 -15.08 -6.33 -9.19
N ALA A 46 -16.35 -5.93 -9.10
CA ALA A 46 -17.06 -5.86 -7.83
C ALA A 46 -17.23 -7.27 -7.24
N TYR A 47 -17.19 -7.37 -5.91
CA TYR A 47 -17.46 -8.62 -5.23
C TYR A 47 -18.91 -9.08 -5.45
N ASP A 48 -19.09 -10.28 -5.97
CA ASP A 48 -20.40 -10.87 -6.29
C ASP A 48 -20.86 -11.94 -5.29
N GLY A 49 -20.10 -12.12 -4.20
CA GLY A 49 -20.34 -13.18 -3.21
C GLY A 49 -19.52 -14.44 -3.43
N THR A 50 -18.75 -14.53 -4.53
CA THR A 50 -17.89 -15.68 -4.83
C THR A 50 -16.51 -15.50 -4.21
N PRO A 51 -16.02 -16.45 -3.40
CA PRO A 51 -14.66 -16.43 -2.89
C PRO A 51 -13.62 -16.43 -4.03
N LEU A 52 -12.46 -15.81 -3.79
CA LEU A 52 -11.34 -15.87 -4.73
C LEU A 52 -10.76 -17.28 -4.78
N GLU A 53 -10.40 -17.71 -5.99
CA GLU A 53 -9.62 -18.91 -6.20
C GLU A 53 -8.14 -18.64 -5.94
N ASN A 54 -7.44 -19.61 -5.36
CA ASN A 54 -6.00 -19.57 -5.24
C ASN A 54 -5.37 -20.10 -6.53
N GLU A 55 -4.66 -19.22 -7.23
CA GLU A 55 -4.11 -19.47 -8.56
C GLU A 55 -2.58 -19.40 -8.47
N ASN A 56 -1.94 -20.57 -8.47
CA ASN A 56 -0.49 -20.70 -8.28
C ASN A 56 0.02 -20.05 -6.97
N GLY A 57 -0.77 -20.17 -5.90
CA GLY A 57 -0.42 -19.65 -4.58
C GLY A 57 -0.52 -18.13 -4.47
N MET A 58 -1.50 -17.55 -5.18
CA MET A 58 -1.99 -16.20 -4.93
C MET A 58 -3.51 -16.18 -5.15
N ASN A 59 -4.25 -15.63 -4.18
CA ASN A 59 -5.70 -15.49 -4.28
C ASN A 59 -6.05 -14.44 -5.34
N GLY A 60 -6.89 -14.82 -6.30
CA GLY A 60 -7.36 -13.91 -7.35
C GLY A 60 -6.29 -13.46 -8.34
N ARG A 61 -5.19 -14.22 -8.52
CA ARG A 61 -4.04 -13.87 -9.37
C ARG A 61 -4.44 -13.29 -10.72
N LYS A 62 -5.31 -13.98 -11.47
CA LYS A 62 -5.75 -13.52 -12.79
C LYS A 62 -6.43 -12.14 -12.73
N GLN A 63 -7.33 -11.94 -11.77
CA GLN A 63 -8.01 -10.64 -11.61
C GLN A 63 -7.01 -9.53 -11.27
N LEU A 64 -6.01 -9.83 -10.44
CA LEU A 64 -4.96 -8.90 -10.05
C LEU A 64 -4.05 -8.51 -11.24
N LEU A 65 -3.66 -9.47 -12.08
CA LEU A 65 -2.89 -9.20 -13.30
C LEU A 65 -3.70 -8.36 -14.30
N GLU A 66 -4.98 -8.70 -14.53
CA GLU A 66 -5.86 -7.92 -15.41
C GLU A 66 -6.01 -6.47 -14.93
N GLN A 67 -6.10 -6.26 -13.61
CA GLN A 67 -6.19 -4.93 -12.99
C GLN A 67 -4.89 -4.15 -13.09
N LEU A 68 -3.74 -4.80 -12.88
CA LEU A 68 -2.42 -4.23 -13.08
C LEU A 68 -2.23 -3.75 -14.52
N GLU A 69 -2.57 -4.60 -15.51
CA GLU A 69 -2.51 -4.27 -16.93
C GLU A 69 -3.44 -3.10 -17.32
N ALA A 70 -4.65 -3.07 -16.74
CA ALA A 70 -5.59 -1.98 -16.96
C ALA A 70 -5.06 -0.64 -16.42
N ALA A 71 -4.47 -0.65 -15.21
CA ALA A 71 -3.83 0.53 -14.63
C ALA A 71 -2.67 1.01 -15.51
N GLN A 72 -1.80 0.11 -15.98
CA GLN A 72 -0.71 0.44 -16.90
C GLN A 72 -1.22 1.09 -18.19
N HIS A 73 -2.22 0.50 -18.84
CA HIS A 73 -2.83 1.07 -20.06
C HIS A 73 -3.39 2.48 -19.84
N ILE A 74 -4.08 2.69 -18.71
CA ILE A 74 -4.63 4.00 -18.35
C ILE A 74 -3.50 5.03 -18.17
N ILE A 75 -2.45 4.66 -17.43
CA ILE A 75 -1.31 5.53 -17.16
C ILE A 75 -0.58 5.88 -18.46
N ASP A 76 -0.31 4.90 -19.32
CA ASP A 76 0.37 5.08 -20.61
C ASP A 76 -0.41 5.97 -21.59
N ALA A 77 -1.75 5.89 -21.56
CA ALA A 77 -2.61 6.76 -22.35
C ALA A 77 -2.52 8.22 -21.88
N HIS A 78 -2.37 8.44 -20.58
CA HIS A 78 -2.31 9.79 -19.99
C HIS A 78 -0.91 10.39 -19.95
N LYS A 79 0.14 9.57 -19.86
CA LYS A 79 1.55 10.01 -19.72
C LYS A 79 1.74 11.10 -18.64
N PRO A 80 1.23 10.89 -17.41
CA PRO A 80 1.29 11.91 -16.37
C PRO A 80 2.74 12.21 -15.93
N ASP A 81 2.95 13.42 -15.41
CA ASP A 81 4.12 13.76 -14.61
C ASP A 81 3.97 13.28 -13.17
N ARG A 82 2.75 13.29 -12.65
CA ARG A 82 2.46 12.92 -11.26
C ARG A 82 1.21 12.06 -11.14
N ILE A 83 1.20 11.14 -10.20
CA ILE A 83 0.07 10.25 -9.94
C ILE A 83 -0.31 10.36 -8.46
N VAL A 84 -1.60 10.58 -8.21
CA VAL A 84 -2.22 10.36 -6.89
C VAL A 84 -3.10 9.12 -7.00
N MET A 85 -2.92 8.13 -6.13
CA MET A 85 -3.68 6.88 -6.11
C MET A 85 -4.57 6.82 -4.86
N PHE A 86 -5.88 6.70 -5.06
CA PHE A 86 -6.83 6.29 -4.04
C PHE A 86 -7.04 4.80 -4.20
N GLY A 87 -6.29 4.04 -3.42
CA GLY A 87 -6.21 2.60 -3.51
C GLY A 87 -7.22 1.89 -2.62
N GLY A 88 -7.47 0.63 -2.95
CA GLY A 88 -7.86 -0.36 -1.98
C GLY A 88 -6.61 -0.94 -1.31
N ASP A 89 -6.25 -2.19 -1.58
CA ASP A 89 -5.03 -2.81 -1.01
C ASP A 89 -3.70 -2.29 -1.62
N CYS A 90 -2.56 -2.57 -0.97
CA CYS A 90 -1.23 -2.05 -1.32
C CYS A 90 -0.76 -2.37 -2.75
N LEU A 91 -1.27 -3.44 -3.38
CA LEU A 91 -0.81 -3.88 -4.70
C LEU A 91 -1.19 -2.92 -5.84
N VAL A 92 -2.16 -2.02 -5.61
CA VAL A 92 -2.62 -1.01 -6.58
C VAL A 92 -1.52 -0.04 -7.05
N GLU A 93 -0.48 0.15 -6.25
CA GLU A 93 0.57 1.12 -6.53
C GLU A 93 1.72 0.58 -7.39
N GLN A 94 1.77 -0.73 -7.65
CA GLN A 94 2.82 -1.32 -8.47
C GLN A 94 2.89 -0.68 -9.87
N ALA A 95 1.76 -0.54 -10.58
CA ALA A 95 1.74 0.10 -11.90
C ALA A 95 2.14 1.60 -11.84
N PRO A 96 1.54 2.44 -10.97
CA PRO A 96 1.96 3.83 -10.78
C PRO A 96 3.45 4.01 -10.52
N PHE A 97 4.02 3.24 -9.59
CA PHE A 97 5.42 3.42 -9.19
C PHE A 97 6.40 2.84 -10.20
N ALA A 98 6.07 1.73 -10.87
CA ALA A 98 6.85 1.23 -12.00
C ALA A 98 6.92 2.28 -13.13
N TYR A 99 5.79 2.89 -13.48
CA TYR A 99 5.74 3.95 -14.49
C TYR A 99 6.54 5.19 -14.06
N LEU A 100 6.38 5.66 -12.82
CA LEU A 100 7.11 6.83 -12.33
C LEU A 100 8.62 6.56 -12.28
N ASN A 101 9.03 5.35 -11.89
CA ASN A 101 10.45 4.98 -11.89
C ASN A 101 11.03 5.03 -13.31
N GLU A 102 10.33 4.45 -14.30
CA GLU A 102 10.73 4.55 -15.70
C GLU A 102 10.79 6.01 -16.18
N ARG A 103 9.76 6.80 -15.88
CA ARG A 103 9.68 8.22 -16.28
C ARG A 103 10.86 9.02 -15.75
N TYR A 104 11.28 8.75 -14.52
CA TYR A 104 12.38 9.42 -13.85
C TYR A 104 13.72 8.69 -13.98
N GLY A 105 13.84 7.82 -14.99
CA GLY A 105 15.12 7.25 -15.43
C GLY A 105 15.73 6.22 -14.49
N GLY A 106 14.91 5.56 -13.66
CA GLY A 106 15.39 4.63 -12.63
C GLY A 106 15.95 5.31 -11.38
N GLU A 107 15.76 6.63 -11.23
CA GLU A 107 16.25 7.44 -10.11
C GLU A 107 15.13 7.93 -9.18
N LEU A 108 13.95 7.31 -9.25
CA LEU A 108 12.84 7.61 -8.34
C LEU A 108 13.22 7.14 -6.93
N GLY A 109 13.11 8.02 -5.95
CA GLY A 109 13.06 7.62 -4.55
C GLY A 109 11.67 7.09 -4.21
N LEU A 110 11.60 5.99 -3.47
CA LEU A 110 10.35 5.47 -2.91
C LEU A 110 10.48 5.41 -1.39
N ILE A 111 9.58 6.09 -0.68
CA ILE A 111 9.39 5.88 0.75
C ILE A 111 8.11 5.08 0.97
N TRP A 112 8.27 3.91 1.59
CA TRP A 112 7.22 2.97 1.94
C TRP A 112 6.78 3.23 3.37
N ILE A 113 5.72 4.02 3.56
CA ILE A 113 5.20 4.37 4.88
C ILE A 113 4.13 3.34 5.26
N ASP A 114 4.51 2.39 6.10
CA ASP A 114 3.77 1.14 6.34
C ASP A 114 4.19 0.50 7.68
N ALA A 115 3.28 -0.22 8.34
CA ALA A 115 3.63 -1.10 9.46
C ALA A 115 4.36 -2.38 9.01
N HIS A 116 4.24 -2.75 7.75
CA HIS A 116 4.75 -3.95 7.11
C HIS A 116 5.75 -3.59 5.98
N SER A 117 6.41 -4.62 5.43
CA SER A 117 7.46 -4.44 4.42
C SER A 117 6.94 -4.59 2.99
N ASP A 118 5.89 -5.40 2.78
CA ASP A 118 5.37 -5.79 1.47
C ASP A 118 6.44 -6.33 0.49
N LEU A 119 7.49 -6.96 1.04
CA LEU A 119 8.66 -7.43 0.32
C LEU A 119 8.58 -8.90 -0.08
N VAL A 120 8.03 -9.75 0.79
CA VAL A 120 8.19 -11.20 0.70
C VAL A 120 6.86 -11.94 0.62
N ARG A 121 6.92 -13.10 -0.03
CA ARG A 121 5.78 -14.00 -0.10
C ARG A 121 5.63 -14.77 1.20
N TYR A 122 4.41 -14.82 1.72
CA TYR A 122 4.04 -15.71 2.81
C TYR A 122 3.27 -16.91 2.27
N VAL A 123 3.93 -18.06 2.15
CA VAL A 123 3.27 -19.31 1.73
C VAL A 123 2.15 -19.63 2.72
N GLY A 124 0.93 -19.85 2.22
CA GLY A 124 -0.24 -20.10 3.06
C GLY A 124 -0.99 -18.83 3.49
N TYR A 125 -0.37 -17.66 3.36
CA TYR A 125 -1.00 -16.34 3.40
C TYR A 125 -0.86 -15.71 2.01
N ASP A 126 -1.48 -16.37 1.03
CA ASP A 126 -1.32 -16.13 -0.40
C ASP A 126 -2.07 -14.86 -0.89
N ASN A 127 -2.04 -13.79 -0.11
CA ASN A 127 -2.65 -12.50 -0.43
C ASN A 127 -1.64 -11.62 -1.17
N GLY A 128 -2.03 -11.08 -2.34
CA GLY A 128 -1.12 -10.32 -3.21
C GLY A 128 -0.63 -8.99 -2.65
N HIS A 129 -1.30 -8.45 -1.62
CA HIS A 129 -0.93 -7.16 -1.03
C HIS A 129 0.42 -7.16 -0.30
N THR A 130 1.00 -8.31 0.05
CA THR A 130 2.30 -8.41 0.75
C THR A 130 3.52 -8.37 -0.18
N LEU A 131 3.32 -8.13 -1.48
CA LEU A 131 4.34 -8.25 -2.52
C LEU A 131 4.69 -7.00 -3.36
N PRO A 132 3.94 -5.88 -3.36
CA PRO A 132 4.19 -4.80 -4.31
C PRO A 132 5.61 -4.22 -4.21
N LEU A 133 6.17 -4.04 -3.00
CA LEU A 133 7.54 -3.53 -2.87
C LEU A 133 8.56 -4.54 -3.41
N GLY A 134 8.39 -5.82 -3.10
CA GLY A 134 9.20 -6.91 -3.65
C GLY A 134 9.14 -6.95 -5.18
N ASN A 135 7.94 -6.83 -5.76
CA ASN A 135 7.74 -6.79 -7.21
C ASN A 135 8.48 -5.60 -7.85
N LEU A 136 8.41 -4.42 -7.24
CA LEU A 136 9.08 -3.20 -7.71
C LEU A 136 10.61 -3.29 -7.65
N LEU A 137 11.16 -4.08 -6.72
CA LEU A 137 12.60 -4.37 -6.60
C LEU A 137 13.07 -5.54 -7.48
N GLY A 138 12.14 -6.31 -8.04
CA GLY A 138 12.45 -7.53 -8.81
C GLY A 138 12.69 -8.77 -7.95
N GLU A 139 12.29 -8.75 -6.68
CA GLU A 139 12.45 -9.82 -5.68
C GLU A 139 11.13 -10.57 -5.40
N GLY A 140 10.00 -10.03 -5.88
CA GLY A 140 8.67 -10.57 -5.64
C GLY A 140 8.23 -11.67 -6.62
N ASP A 141 6.93 -11.72 -6.92
CA ASP A 141 6.36 -12.73 -7.81
C ASP A 141 6.79 -12.49 -9.27
N GLU A 142 7.31 -13.53 -9.95
CA GLU A 142 7.85 -13.40 -11.30
C GLU A 142 6.84 -12.91 -12.34
N GLU A 143 5.55 -13.21 -12.20
CA GLU A 143 4.55 -12.73 -13.17
C GLU A 143 4.26 -11.25 -12.98
N PHE A 144 4.15 -10.79 -11.73
CA PHE A 144 3.95 -9.38 -11.43
C PHE A 144 5.21 -8.56 -11.72
N ALA A 145 6.41 -9.07 -11.38
CA ALA A 145 7.68 -8.39 -11.60
C ALA A 145 7.97 -8.14 -13.09
N LYS A 146 7.43 -8.95 -14.02
CA LYS A 146 7.53 -8.70 -15.48
C LYS A 146 6.91 -7.38 -15.92
N HIS A 147 5.97 -6.84 -15.13
CA HIS A 147 5.35 -5.54 -15.39
C HIS A 147 6.19 -4.36 -14.89
N VAL A 148 7.35 -4.62 -14.26
CA VAL A 148 8.31 -3.62 -13.79
C VAL A 148 9.50 -3.58 -14.74
N LYS A 149 9.46 -2.68 -15.73
CA LYS A 149 10.48 -2.61 -16.78
C LYS A 149 11.86 -2.18 -16.26
N ILE A 150 11.88 -1.27 -15.31
CA ILE A 150 13.08 -0.81 -14.61
C ILE A 150 12.82 -1.02 -13.12
N PRO A 151 13.41 -2.05 -12.50
CA PRO A 151 13.33 -2.25 -11.06
C PRO A 151 13.86 -1.04 -10.29
N LEU A 152 13.32 -0.82 -9.09
CA LEU A 152 13.86 0.17 -8.17
C LEU A 152 15.27 -0.23 -7.74
N LYS A 153 16.12 0.76 -7.52
CA LYS A 153 17.39 0.55 -6.85
C LYS A 153 17.13 0.42 -5.35
N PRO A 154 17.65 -0.61 -4.66
CA PRO A 154 17.46 -0.74 -3.21
C PRO A 154 17.88 0.49 -2.42
N GLU A 155 18.97 1.17 -2.82
CA GLU A 155 19.44 2.40 -2.18
C GLU A 155 18.46 3.59 -2.32
N ASN A 156 17.52 3.52 -3.26
CA ASN A 156 16.46 4.49 -3.48
C ASN A 156 15.16 4.12 -2.76
N VAL A 157 15.16 3.12 -1.89
CA VAL A 157 14.00 2.70 -1.08
C VAL A 157 14.25 2.95 0.40
N PHE A 158 13.24 3.49 1.07
CA PHE A 158 13.21 3.64 2.53
C PHE A 158 11.89 3.08 3.08
N ILE A 159 11.93 2.25 4.11
CA ILE A 159 10.72 1.77 4.80
C ILE A 159 10.54 2.53 6.11
N ALA A 160 9.42 3.23 6.27
CA ALA A 160 9.15 4.11 7.39
C ALA A 160 7.90 3.64 8.15
N GLY A 161 8.00 3.47 9.47
CA GLY A 161 6.87 3.07 10.30
C GLY A 161 6.82 1.58 10.66
N LEU A 162 7.71 0.75 10.09
CA LEU A 162 7.78 -0.70 10.29
C LEU A 162 7.55 -1.07 11.76
N ALA A 163 6.55 -1.91 12.00
CA ALA A 163 6.11 -2.25 13.33
C ALA A 163 7.01 -3.32 13.95
N THR A 164 7.41 -3.10 15.21
CA THR A 164 8.12 -4.09 16.01
C THR A 164 7.11 -4.79 16.92
N PRO A 165 6.81 -6.09 16.72
CA PRO A 165 5.86 -6.80 17.56
C PRO A 165 6.41 -6.91 18.99
N THR A 166 5.52 -6.80 19.98
CA THR A 166 5.81 -7.12 21.38
C THR A 166 6.03 -8.63 21.57
N GLU A 167 6.65 -9.05 22.68
CA GLU A 167 6.83 -10.48 22.99
C GLU A 167 5.51 -11.26 22.94
N GLN A 168 4.43 -10.65 23.45
CA GLN A 168 3.10 -11.26 23.42
C GLN A 168 2.54 -11.38 22.01
N GLU A 169 2.73 -10.37 21.15
CA GLU A 169 2.29 -10.44 19.74
C GLU A 169 3.10 -11.48 18.97
N ILE A 170 4.40 -11.61 19.23
CA ILE A 170 5.25 -12.65 18.63
C ILE A 170 4.68 -14.04 18.94
N GLU A 171 4.31 -14.31 20.19
CA GLU A 171 3.71 -15.59 20.58
C GLU A 171 2.41 -15.86 19.82
N VAL A 172 1.48 -14.90 19.82
CA VAL A 172 0.17 -15.03 19.15
C VAL A 172 0.31 -15.22 17.63
N ILE A 173 1.16 -14.41 16.98
CA ILE A 173 1.40 -14.48 15.54
C ILE A 173 2.06 -15.82 15.19
N SER A 174 3.05 -16.26 15.98
CA SER A 174 3.75 -17.53 15.75
C SER A 174 2.81 -18.73 15.88
N GLU A 175 1.94 -18.74 16.90
CA GLU A 175 0.92 -19.78 17.06
C GLU A 175 -0.07 -19.79 15.89
N ALA A 176 -0.51 -18.61 15.45
CA ALA A 176 -1.40 -18.46 14.30
C ALA A 176 -0.75 -18.98 13.01
N PHE A 177 0.51 -18.62 12.77
CA PHE A 177 1.27 -19.05 11.61
C PHE A 177 1.45 -20.57 11.60
N GLN A 178 1.84 -21.16 12.74
CA GLN A 178 1.95 -22.61 12.87
C GLN A 178 0.62 -23.32 12.60
N ARG A 179 -0.48 -22.80 13.15
CA ARG A 179 -1.82 -23.37 13.00
C ARG A 179 -2.31 -23.31 11.56
N LEU A 180 -2.03 -22.22 10.85
CA LEU A 180 -2.47 -21.99 9.47
C LEU A 180 -1.49 -22.50 8.42
N GLY A 181 -0.30 -22.96 8.84
CA GLY A 181 0.76 -23.37 7.92
C GLY A 181 1.36 -22.19 7.14
N ILE A 182 1.35 -21.00 7.74
CA ILE A 182 1.91 -19.78 7.13
C ILE A 182 3.41 -19.74 7.40
N ALA A 183 4.19 -19.51 6.35
CA ALA A 183 5.62 -19.28 6.48
C ALA A 183 6.12 -18.29 5.42
N PRO A 184 6.99 -17.33 5.77
CA PRO A 184 7.65 -16.51 4.76
C PRO A 184 8.56 -17.39 3.90
N ALA A 185 8.63 -17.10 2.60
CA ALA A 185 9.57 -17.75 1.69
C ALA A 185 11.02 -17.39 2.03
N GLU A 186 11.25 -16.14 2.44
CA GLU A 186 12.49 -15.59 3.00
C GLU A 186 12.08 -14.58 4.10
N PRO A 187 12.76 -14.51 5.25
CA PRO A 187 12.45 -13.53 6.28
C PRO A 187 12.66 -12.09 5.78
N ASP A 188 11.72 -11.19 6.07
CA ASP A 188 11.82 -9.77 5.67
C ASP A 188 13.13 -9.11 6.12
N THR A 189 13.58 -9.41 7.34
CA THR A 189 14.82 -8.86 7.89
C THR A 189 16.06 -9.28 7.09
N GLU A 190 16.07 -10.50 6.55
CA GLU A 190 17.15 -11.00 5.70
C GLU A 190 17.16 -10.29 4.34
N VAL A 191 15.98 -10.10 3.72
CA VAL A 191 15.84 -9.37 2.44
C VAL A 191 16.25 -7.91 2.61
N ILE A 192 15.74 -7.23 3.65
CA ILE A 192 16.09 -5.84 3.97
C ILE A 192 17.60 -5.69 4.16
N GLN A 193 18.23 -6.58 4.93
CA GLN A 193 19.67 -6.56 5.16
C GLN A 193 20.47 -6.83 3.89
N ARG A 194 20.07 -7.83 3.09
CA ARG A 194 20.73 -8.23 1.84
C ARG A 194 20.71 -7.10 0.81
N LEU A 195 19.59 -6.41 0.70
CA LEU A 195 19.39 -5.30 -0.23
C LEU A 195 19.91 -3.97 0.32
N GLY A 196 20.20 -3.88 1.62
CA GLY A 196 20.67 -2.64 2.25
C GLY A 196 19.59 -1.57 2.31
N ILE A 197 18.32 -1.96 2.35
CA ILE A 197 17.18 -1.03 2.45
C ILE A 197 17.22 -0.37 3.82
N ARG A 198 17.11 0.96 3.85
CA ARG A 198 17.06 1.71 5.10
C ARG A 198 15.66 1.64 5.68
N THR A 199 15.59 1.51 7.00
CA THR A 199 14.32 1.43 7.73
C THR A 199 14.34 2.34 8.94
N ALA A 200 13.20 2.91 9.31
CA ALA A 200 13.03 3.55 10.61
C ALA A 200 11.64 3.24 11.16
N GLY A 201 11.58 2.73 12.40
CA GLY A 201 10.31 2.47 13.07
C GLY A 201 9.64 3.76 13.54
N THR A 202 8.34 3.69 13.87
CA THR A 202 7.56 4.86 14.33
C THR A 202 8.22 5.61 15.50
N GLN A 203 8.75 4.88 16.49
CA GLN A 203 9.38 5.51 17.66
C GLN A 203 10.67 6.26 17.32
N GLU A 204 11.44 5.78 16.34
CA GLU A 204 12.63 6.46 15.82
C GLU A 204 12.22 7.76 15.12
N LEU A 205 11.22 7.67 14.23
CA LEU A 205 10.70 8.82 13.49
C LEU A 205 10.05 9.88 14.38
N THR A 206 9.55 9.50 15.56
CA THR A 206 9.08 10.46 16.58
C THR A 206 10.22 11.29 17.14
N ASN A 207 11.41 10.70 17.28
CA ASN A 207 12.57 11.36 17.84
C ASN A 207 13.31 12.21 16.79
N SER A 208 13.42 11.71 15.55
CA SER A 208 14.12 12.39 14.46
C SER A 208 13.76 11.82 13.09
N THR A 209 13.72 12.68 12.07
CA THR A 209 13.62 12.30 10.65
C THR A 209 14.96 12.38 9.92
N GLU A 210 16.08 12.58 10.64
CA GLU A 210 17.40 12.81 10.03
C GLU A 210 17.87 11.65 9.15
N SER A 211 17.57 10.40 9.53
CA SER A 211 17.92 9.22 8.72
C SER A 211 17.28 9.24 7.33
N ILE A 212 16.07 9.79 7.21
CA ILE A 212 15.37 10.00 5.94
C ILE A 212 16.05 11.13 5.15
N LYS A 213 16.42 12.24 5.80
CA LYS A 213 17.08 13.37 5.13
C LYS A 213 18.46 12.98 4.61
N GLU A 214 19.22 12.23 5.40
CA GLU A 214 20.50 11.65 4.99
C GLU A 214 20.32 10.71 3.80
N TRP A 215 19.32 9.83 3.84
CA TRP A 215 18.97 8.95 2.71
C TRP A 215 18.65 9.74 1.43
N ILE A 216 17.77 10.74 1.49
CA ILE A 216 17.42 11.59 0.34
C ILE A 216 18.67 12.23 -0.25
N LYS A 217 19.55 12.77 0.60
CA LYS A 217 20.77 13.46 0.18
C LYS A 217 21.82 12.51 -0.40
N GLU A 218 22.07 11.38 0.24
CA GLU A 218 23.11 10.42 -0.16
C GLU A 218 22.73 9.67 -1.44
N SER A 219 21.46 9.30 -1.58
CA SER A 219 20.92 8.68 -2.79
C SER A 219 20.61 9.70 -3.90
N GLY A 220 20.76 11.01 -3.61
CA GLY A 220 20.58 12.08 -4.60
C GLY A 220 19.14 12.18 -5.12
N ILE A 221 18.16 11.82 -4.29
CA ILE A 221 16.75 11.72 -4.65
C ILE A 221 16.20 13.10 -4.95
N LYS A 222 15.65 13.25 -6.16
CA LYS A 222 15.01 14.50 -6.63
C LYS A 222 13.50 14.37 -6.73
N HIS A 223 13.04 13.22 -7.23
CA HIS A 223 11.64 12.88 -7.38
C HIS A 223 11.32 11.76 -6.41
N LEU A 224 10.25 11.93 -5.65
CA LEU A 224 9.85 10.99 -4.61
C LEU A 224 8.44 10.46 -4.88
N ALA A 225 8.27 9.14 -4.75
CA ALA A 225 6.99 8.50 -4.58
C ALA A 225 6.80 8.15 -3.10
N ILE A 226 5.60 8.37 -2.60
CA ILE A 226 5.19 8.03 -1.24
C ILE A 226 4.10 6.95 -1.34
N HIS A 227 4.40 5.76 -0.84
CA HIS A 227 3.40 4.78 -0.48
C HIS A 227 2.90 5.09 0.94
N LEU A 228 1.59 5.07 1.14
CA LEU A 228 0.99 5.20 2.46
C LEU A 228 -0.03 4.08 2.67
N ASP A 229 0.41 3.00 3.29
CA ASP A 229 -0.48 2.07 3.99
C ASP A 229 -1.00 2.77 5.25
N LEU A 230 -2.32 2.92 5.34
CA LEU A 230 -2.94 3.55 6.50
C LEU A 230 -2.75 2.73 7.78
N ASP A 231 -2.45 1.44 7.68
CA ASP A 231 -2.26 0.55 8.82
C ASP A 231 -0.99 0.85 9.64
N VAL A 232 -0.11 1.71 9.12
CA VAL A 232 0.98 2.36 9.86
C VAL A 232 0.46 3.16 11.06
N LEU A 233 -0.79 3.61 10.99
CA LEU A 233 -1.44 4.40 12.03
C LEU A 233 -1.87 3.53 13.20
N ASP A 234 -1.82 4.09 14.41
CA ASP A 234 -2.32 3.42 15.62
C ASP A 234 -3.85 3.17 15.52
N PRO A 235 -4.33 1.91 15.58
CA PRO A 235 -5.75 1.59 15.53
C PRO A 235 -6.54 2.14 16.73
N LYS A 236 -5.87 2.54 17.82
CA LYS A 236 -6.48 3.24 18.94
C LYS A 236 -6.71 4.72 18.64
N ALA A 237 -6.08 5.30 17.61
CA ALA A 237 -6.26 6.69 17.21
C ALA A 237 -7.12 6.80 15.94
N PHE A 238 -6.86 5.94 14.94
CA PHE A 238 -7.55 5.92 13.65
C PHE A 238 -8.19 4.53 13.42
N ARG A 239 -9.52 4.48 13.32
CA ARG A 239 -10.28 3.21 13.45
C ARG A 239 -10.75 2.64 12.11
N SER A 240 -10.34 3.27 11.01
CA SER A 240 -10.65 2.79 9.66
C SER A 240 -9.53 1.88 9.13
N LEU A 241 -9.12 0.90 9.93
CA LEU A 241 -7.98 -0.01 9.68
C LEU A 241 -8.41 -1.46 9.89
N LEU A 242 -7.74 -2.41 9.25
CA LEU A 242 -7.97 -3.84 9.46
C LEU A 242 -7.90 -4.22 10.96
N PHE A 243 -6.90 -3.70 11.67
CA PHE A 243 -6.67 -3.89 13.11
C PHE A 243 -7.75 -3.28 14.02
N ALA A 244 -8.62 -2.42 13.49
CA ALA A 244 -9.71 -1.77 14.21
C ALA A 244 -11.08 -2.38 13.91
N ASN A 245 -11.13 -3.58 13.30
CA ASN A 245 -12.38 -4.28 13.04
C ASN A 245 -13.13 -4.60 14.36
N PRO A 246 -14.37 -4.10 14.53
CA PRO A 246 -15.12 -4.29 15.77
C PRO A 246 -15.67 -5.71 15.97
N GLU A 247 -15.78 -6.51 14.91
CA GLU A 247 -16.38 -7.86 14.96
C GLU A 247 -15.33 -8.98 15.03
N ALA A 248 -14.17 -8.76 14.43
CA ALA A 248 -13.12 -9.77 14.32
C ALA A 248 -11.74 -9.13 14.49
N PRO A 249 -11.16 -9.18 15.70
CA PRO A 249 -9.79 -8.73 15.94
C PRO A 249 -8.79 -9.44 15.03
N TYR A 250 -7.92 -8.66 14.40
CA TYR A 250 -6.87 -9.18 13.52
C TYR A 250 -5.57 -9.36 14.30
N HIS A 251 -4.99 -10.56 14.23
CA HIS A 251 -3.85 -10.99 15.07
C HIS A 251 -2.77 -11.75 14.28
N TYR A 252 -2.69 -11.53 12.97
CA TYR A 252 -1.74 -12.23 12.10
C TYR A 252 -0.49 -11.41 11.79
N SER A 253 -0.45 -10.15 12.20
CA SER A 253 0.72 -9.26 12.06
C SER A 253 0.65 -8.16 13.14
N PRO A 254 1.76 -7.45 13.43
CA PRO A 254 1.74 -6.31 14.35
C PRO A 254 0.98 -5.11 13.76
N ALA A 255 0.27 -4.36 14.60
CA ALA A 255 -0.38 -3.12 14.18
C ALA A 255 0.60 -1.95 14.14
N GLY A 256 0.34 -0.97 13.29
CA GLY A 256 1.03 0.31 13.31
C GLY A 256 0.82 1.10 14.61
N THR A 257 1.69 2.07 14.84
CA THR A 257 1.70 2.89 16.06
C THR A 257 1.80 4.40 15.77
N MET A 258 1.91 4.78 14.49
CA MET A 258 2.11 6.17 14.08
C MET A 258 0.85 6.99 14.36
N GLN A 259 1.03 8.25 14.77
CA GLN A 259 -0.08 9.17 14.98
C GLN A 259 -0.28 10.06 13.75
N MET A 260 -1.53 10.40 13.41
CA MET A 260 -1.83 11.25 12.24
C MET A 260 -1.04 12.57 12.19
N PRO A 261 -0.83 13.32 13.30
CA PRO A 261 -0.01 14.53 13.26
C PRO A 261 1.46 14.27 12.89
N GLN A 262 2.01 13.13 13.34
CA GLN A 262 3.37 12.71 13.00
C GLN A 262 3.47 12.37 11.51
N LEU A 263 2.52 11.58 11.00
CA LEU A 263 2.43 11.26 9.57
C LEU A 263 2.34 12.52 8.70
N LEU A 264 1.46 13.46 9.06
CA LEU A 264 1.31 14.72 8.32
C LEU A 264 2.59 15.54 8.34
N ASN A 265 3.32 15.58 9.46
CA ASN A 265 4.59 16.28 9.54
C ASN A 265 5.64 15.62 8.61
N LEU A 266 5.73 14.29 8.65
CA LEU A 266 6.64 13.53 7.79
C LEU A 266 6.37 13.81 6.30
N ILE A 267 5.12 13.72 5.84
CA ILE A 267 4.76 14.00 4.44
C ILE A 267 5.11 15.43 4.03
N LYS A 268 4.94 16.41 4.94
CA LYS A 268 5.32 17.80 4.68
C LYS A 268 6.83 17.95 4.52
N GLU A 269 7.61 17.38 5.43
CA GLU A 269 9.08 17.42 5.34
C GLU A 269 9.58 16.76 4.05
N LEU A 270 9.05 15.58 3.69
CA LEU A 270 9.37 14.92 2.42
C LEU A 270 9.06 15.80 1.20
N SER A 271 7.94 16.53 1.26
CA SER A 271 7.52 17.47 0.19
C SER A 271 8.35 18.75 0.15
N GLU A 272 9.03 19.11 1.23
CA GLU A 272 9.95 20.25 1.29
C GLU A 272 11.33 19.87 0.75
N GLU A 273 11.79 18.64 1.03
CA GLU A 273 13.11 18.13 0.63
C GLU A 273 13.14 17.61 -0.83
N THR A 274 12.00 17.17 -1.38
CA THR A 274 11.92 16.54 -2.71
C THR A 274 10.73 16.99 -3.54
N ASP A 275 10.78 16.75 -4.86
CA ASP A 275 9.59 16.86 -5.70
C ASP A 275 8.76 15.58 -5.58
N VAL A 276 7.70 15.61 -4.78
CA VAL A 276 6.76 14.49 -4.68
C VAL A 276 5.97 14.35 -5.99
N VAL A 277 6.15 13.22 -6.65
CA VAL A 277 5.57 12.89 -7.96
C VAL A 277 4.60 11.71 -7.89
N GLY A 278 4.70 10.89 -6.85
CA GLY A 278 3.76 9.80 -6.56
C GLY A 278 3.26 9.90 -5.14
N LEU A 279 1.95 9.71 -4.96
CA LEU A 279 1.34 9.46 -3.65
C LEU A 279 0.25 8.42 -3.86
N GLY A 280 0.31 7.28 -3.19
CA GLY A 280 -0.87 6.47 -3.00
C GLY A 280 -1.22 6.30 -1.54
N ILE A 281 -2.51 6.04 -1.33
CA ILE A 281 -3.13 5.88 -0.02
C ILE A 281 -3.94 4.59 -0.11
N THR A 282 -3.59 3.60 0.70
CA THR A 282 -4.10 2.24 0.63
C THR A 282 -4.67 1.77 1.96
N GLU A 283 -5.29 0.59 1.95
CA GLU A 283 -5.68 -0.19 3.13
C GLU A 283 -6.73 0.49 4.03
N HIS A 284 -7.50 1.43 3.46
CA HIS A 284 -8.58 2.09 4.17
C HIS A 284 -9.76 1.13 4.44
N MET A 285 -10.07 0.90 5.71
CA MET A 285 -11.13 0.00 6.17
C MET A 285 -12.15 0.72 7.06
N PRO A 286 -13.02 1.59 6.50
CA PRO A 286 -13.92 2.44 7.28
C PRO A 286 -15.14 1.66 7.82
N TRP A 287 -14.93 0.81 8.83
CA TRP A 287 -15.94 -0.11 9.39
C TRP A 287 -17.27 0.54 9.72
N ASP A 288 -17.25 1.71 10.36
CA ASP A 288 -18.48 2.46 10.69
C ASP A 288 -19.26 2.85 9.42
N SER A 289 -18.57 3.32 8.40
CA SER A 289 -19.19 3.74 7.14
C SER A 289 -19.69 2.54 6.33
N ILE A 290 -18.97 1.41 6.37
CA ILE A 290 -19.39 0.14 5.76
C ILE A 290 -20.69 -0.33 6.42
N ASN A 291 -20.72 -0.37 7.75
CA ASN A 291 -21.89 -0.82 8.50
C ASN A 291 -23.07 0.13 8.34
N LEU A 292 -22.82 1.45 8.29
CA LEU A 292 -23.85 2.44 8.00
C LEU A 292 -24.40 2.28 6.59
N LYS A 293 -23.55 2.07 5.57
CA LYS A 293 -23.99 1.82 4.18
C LYS A 293 -24.89 0.60 4.10
N LYS A 294 -24.54 -0.50 4.77
CA LYS A 294 -25.39 -1.71 4.88
C LYS A 294 -26.73 -1.39 5.54
N LEU A 295 -26.72 -0.72 6.70
CA LEU A 295 -27.94 -0.34 7.42
C LEU A 295 -28.87 0.51 6.52
N LEU A 296 -28.33 1.55 5.88
CA LEU A 296 -29.12 2.44 5.01
C LEU A 296 -29.70 1.68 3.81
N GLY A 297 -28.95 0.73 3.24
CA GLY A 297 -29.41 -0.14 2.15
C GLY A 297 -30.58 -1.05 2.53
N GLU A 298 -30.83 -1.29 3.82
CA GLU A 298 -31.97 -2.09 4.30
C GLU A 298 -33.20 -1.23 4.68
N ILE A 299 -33.08 0.10 4.72
CA ILE A 299 -34.19 0.99 5.12
C ILE A 299 -35.19 1.14 3.96
N PRO A 300 -36.46 0.69 4.09
CA PRO A 300 -37.37 0.62 2.95
C PRO A 300 -37.71 1.96 2.29
N ILE A 301 -37.67 3.09 3.01
CA ILE A 301 -37.98 4.40 2.41
C ILE A 301 -36.86 4.92 1.50
N LEU A 302 -35.63 4.42 1.64
CA LEU A 302 -34.47 4.84 0.85
C LEU A 302 -34.32 4.03 -0.46
N ASN A 303 -35.02 2.91 -0.58
CA ASN A 303 -34.89 1.95 -1.69
C ASN A 303 -36.16 1.84 -2.56
N LYS A 304 -37.04 2.84 -2.50
CA LYS A 304 -38.27 2.91 -3.31
C LYS A 304 -38.03 3.61 -4.63
#